data_AF-A0A1R4KH80-F1
#
_entry.id   AF-A0A1R4KH80-F1
#
_cell.length_a   1.000
_cell.length_b   1.000
_cell.length_c   1.000
_cell.angle_alpha   90.00
_cell.angle_beta   90.00
_cell.angle_gamma   90.00
#
_symmetry.space_group_name_H-M   'P 1'
#
loop_
_entity.id
_entity.type
_entity.pdbx_description
1 polymer ?
#
loop_
_entity_poly.entity_id
_entity_poly.type
_entity_poly.pdbx_seq_one_letter_code
_entity_poly.pdbx_strand_id
1 'polypeptide(L)'
;MSEQQLNEEYKLDSIHIIESWFEADEGRVSKRGTCFSISKNLLLTAYHVIRGSTDLRIYTSSDSYVEEEYIITNCTYFNEQYDIAILEISDEPLNNFITLYSTSVGLNSDVKVCGYPVEKEHYHAPMNAKITNNYENVDNREYSFEISQSNTVSKYGGMSGSPIIYNNSCIGILRIQQGNNTLYTTSIKDLLNDPLLLNIFQEHQIDVSIQEGIDYQPPEHPKSPFKYCIDCNAEYPNIKGVDIGFTFREWNINSFTETVHDWIIDYCLTLKEQINFSGSDWGLFKHARLNYPKDDLNALGDLCLHIAIRESCKTIPIINKIFDMNNKIFSCTHAVLNFDSLELWLGASSVSANIEDGIQSAITSIRYIREVQSLKNRLFMLNAKIDESWPHKDKLRRLSDSSLKLEERFDKIIIPVFIMHNSELVADYDKEKFLNLFNEHVQTCRGLLKNGLNKDPIEFIDLRVFYFPVSDIKVLNDALLEELY
;
A
#
# COMPACT_ATOMS: atom_id res chain seq x y z
N MET A 1 -5.94 11.35 23.10
CA MET A 1 -5.81 9.90 23.31
C MET A 1 -5.37 9.68 24.74
N SER A 2 -5.95 8.73 25.46
CA SER A 2 -5.45 8.40 26.80
C SER A 2 -4.11 7.65 26.69
N GLU A 3 -3.32 7.67 27.74
CA GLU A 3 -2.03 6.96 27.81
C GLU A 3 -2.21 5.44 27.62
N GLN A 4 -3.29 4.89 28.18
CA GLN A 4 -3.64 3.47 28.01
C GLN A 4 -3.98 3.11 26.55
N GLN A 5 -4.69 3.99 25.84
CA GLN A 5 -4.97 3.79 24.40
C GLN A 5 -3.67 3.84 23.58
N LEU A 6 -2.79 4.80 23.86
CA LEU A 6 -1.50 4.90 23.17
C LEU A 6 -0.65 3.64 23.40
N ASN A 7 -0.62 3.13 24.63
CA ASN A 7 0.12 1.92 24.97
C ASN A 7 -0.40 0.68 24.21
N GLU A 8 -1.72 0.45 24.21
CA GLU A 8 -2.32 -0.68 23.49
C GLU A 8 -2.06 -0.60 21.98
N GLU A 9 -2.16 0.62 21.43
CA GLU A 9 -2.10 0.90 20.01
C GLU A 9 -0.69 0.77 19.41
N TYR A 10 0.33 1.19 20.17
CA TYR A 10 1.74 1.18 19.76
C TYR A 10 2.57 0.10 20.44
N LYS A 11 1.96 -0.71 21.33
CA LYS A 11 2.63 -1.76 22.11
C LYS A 11 3.82 -1.25 22.93
N LEU A 12 3.67 -0.09 23.57
CA LEU A 12 4.79 0.60 24.22
C LEU A 12 5.48 -0.26 25.28
N ASP A 13 4.72 -1.05 26.05
CA ASP A 13 5.29 -1.94 27.08
C ASP A 13 6.14 -3.10 26.53
N SER A 14 6.14 -3.32 25.22
CA SER A 14 6.95 -4.36 24.55
C SER A 14 8.12 -3.77 23.77
N ILE A 15 8.31 -2.44 23.77
CA ILE A 15 9.32 -1.73 23.01
C ILE A 15 10.32 -1.12 23.98
N HIS A 16 11.60 -1.34 23.74
CA HIS A 16 12.66 -1.03 24.68
C HIS A 16 13.82 -0.32 23.99
N ILE A 17 14.63 0.38 24.80
CA ILE A 17 15.88 0.97 24.33
C ILE A 17 16.94 -0.12 24.36
N ILE A 18 17.70 -0.24 23.27
CA ILE A 18 18.93 -1.04 23.27
C ILE A 18 20.14 -0.12 23.13
N GLU A 19 21.13 -0.35 23.99
CA GLU A 19 22.43 0.28 23.89
C GLU A 19 23.52 -0.78 23.68
N SER A 20 24.28 -0.61 22.61
CA SER A 20 25.39 -1.48 22.22
C SER A 20 26.69 -0.74 22.46
N TRP A 21 27.63 -1.38 23.15
CA TRP A 21 28.91 -0.79 23.50
C TRP A 21 30.04 -1.37 22.67
N PHE A 22 30.98 -0.53 22.29
CA PHE A 22 32.12 -0.87 21.44
C PHE A 22 33.41 -0.39 22.09
N GLU A 23 34.46 -1.19 21.95
CA GLU A 23 35.82 -0.78 22.25
C GLU A 23 36.33 0.15 21.14
N ALA A 24 36.85 1.31 21.52
CA ALA A 24 37.48 2.28 20.63
C ALA A 24 38.88 2.65 21.16
N ASP A 25 39.71 3.23 20.29
CA ASP A 25 41.08 3.63 20.64
C ASP A 25 41.14 4.60 21.85
N GLU A 26 40.07 5.38 22.07
CA GLU A 26 39.92 6.33 23.19
C GLU A 26 38.70 5.99 24.08
N GLY A 27 38.63 4.75 24.56
CA GLY A 27 37.64 4.32 25.54
C GLY A 27 36.45 3.60 24.91
N ARG A 28 35.26 3.79 25.49
CA ARG A 28 34.05 3.04 25.10
C ARG A 28 33.03 3.97 24.46
N VAL A 29 32.54 3.58 23.29
CA VAL A 29 31.50 4.32 22.57
C VAL A 29 30.24 3.49 22.54
N SER A 30 29.08 4.11 22.72
CA SER A 30 27.80 3.43 22.62
C SER A 30 27.04 3.80 21.34
N LYS A 31 26.24 2.86 20.85
CA LYS A 31 25.24 3.06 19.81
C LYS A 31 23.90 2.70 20.37
N ARG A 32 22.92 3.56 20.13
CA ARG A 32 21.54 3.33 20.56
C ARG A 32 20.66 2.91 19.41
N GLY A 33 19.78 1.97 19.67
CA GLY A 33 18.68 1.57 18.81
C GLY A 33 17.40 1.29 19.61
N THR A 34 16.46 0.64 18.95
CA THR A 34 15.22 0.15 19.53
C THR A 34 15.18 -1.38 19.40
N CYS A 35 14.63 -2.07 20.38
CA CYS A 35 14.30 -3.48 20.28
C CYS A 35 12.89 -3.71 20.81
N PHE A 36 12.31 -4.87 20.53
CA PHE A 36 11.00 -5.24 21.06
C PHE A 36 10.91 -6.72 21.38
N SER A 37 10.11 -7.07 22.38
CA SER A 37 9.91 -8.45 22.81
C SER A 37 8.93 -9.20 21.93
N ILE A 38 9.28 -10.46 21.61
CA ILE A 38 8.42 -11.41 20.87
C ILE A 38 8.05 -12.62 21.73
N SER A 39 8.68 -12.77 22.89
CA SER A 39 8.33 -13.73 23.93
C SER A 39 8.80 -13.20 25.28
N LYS A 40 8.72 -14.06 26.32
CA LYS A 40 9.22 -13.74 27.66
C LYS A 40 10.73 -13.50 27.71
N ASN A 41 11.50 -14.09 26.81
CA ASN A 41 12.96 -14.05 26.86
C ASN A 41 13.61 -13.62 25.54
N LEU A 42 12.86 -13.55 24.44
CA LEU A 42 13.41 -13.18 23.13
C LEU A 42 12.95 -11.80 22.67
N LEU A 43 13.90 -11.06 22.11
CA LEU A 43 13.70 -9.74 21.51
C LEU A 43 14.25 -9.71 20.09
N LEU A 44 13.67 -8.83 19.27
CA LEU A 44 14.16 -8.50 17.94
C LEU A 44 14.71 -7.08 17.90
N THR A 45 15.79 -6.88 17.14
CA THR A 45 16.34 -5.57 16.81
C THR A 45 17.04 -5.62 15.45
N ALA A 46 17.43 -4.46 14.91
CA ALA A 46 18.21 -4.41 13.69
C ALA A 46 19.69 -4.81 13.95
N TYR A 47 20.25 -5.70 13.14
CA TYR A 47 21.59 -6.25 13.38
C TYR A 47 22.68 -5.18 13.39
N HIS A 48 22.62 -4.20 12.49
CA HIS A 48 23.62 -3.13 12.40
C HIS A 48 23.68 -2.27 13.68
N VAL A 49 22.66 -2.31 14.54
CA VAL A 49 22.69 -1.64 15.85
C VAL A 49 23.73 -2.32 16.74
N ILE A 50 23.76 -3.65 16.76
CA ILE A 50 24.58 -4.46 17.66
C ILE A 50 25.87 -5.00 17.02
N ARG A 51 26.05 -4.82 15.71
CA ARG A 51 27.15 -5.42 14.95
C ARG A 51 28.52 -5.04 15.51
N GLY A 52 29.21 -6.02 16.12
CA GLY A 52 30.55 -5.84 16.69
C GLY A 52 30.57 -5.30 18.12
N SER A 53 29.42 -5.23 18.80
CA SER A 53 29.35 -4.78 20.18
C SER A 53 29.98 -5.79 21.13
N THR A 54 30.62 -5.31 22.20
CA THR A 54 31.14 -6.13 23.28
C THR A 54 30.14 -6.32 24.42
N ASP A 55 29.23 -5.37 24.62
CA ASP A 55 28.16 -5.45 25.62
C ASP A 55 26.85 -4.92 25.05
N LEU A 56 25.75 -5.56 25.47
CA LEU A 56 24.39 -5.18 25.11
C LEU A 56 23.56 -4.95 26.36
N ARG A 57 22.92 -3.78 26.42
CA ARG A 57 22.05 -3.35 27.51
C ARG A 57 20.66 -3.06 26.99
N ILE A 58 19.66 -3.62 27.65
CA ILE A 58 18.25 -3.33 27.38
C ILE A 58 17.70 -2.51 28.54
N TYR A 59 17.07 -1.38 28.22
CA TYR A 59 16.33 -0.56 29.17
C TYR A 59 14.84 -0.66 28.82
N THR A 60 14.06 -1.18 29.77
CA THR A 60 12.67 -1.55 29.53
C THR A 60 11.73 -0.34 29.44
N SER A 61 12.15 0.81 29.97
CA SER A 61 11.42 2.07 29.96
C SER A 61 12.35 3.29 29.89
N SER A 62 11.78 4.46 29.61
CA SER A 62 12.49 5.75 29.68
C SER A 62 13.07 6.01 31.07
N ASP A 63 12.35 5.64 32.12
CA ASP A 63 12.78 5.83 33.52
C ASP A 63 13.96 4.92 33.83
N SER A 64 13.90 3.63 33.43
CA SER A 64 15.01 2.68 33.61
C SER A 64 16.29 3.16 32.91
N TYR A 65 16.15 3.86 31.78
CA TYR A 65 17.29 4.45 31.07
C TYR A 65 17.93 5.60 31.85
N VAL A 66 17.12 6.46 32.48
CA VAL A 66 17.62 7.57 33.32
C VAL A 66 18.24 7.06 34.62
N GLU A 67 17.66 6.01 35.20
CA GLU A 67 18.13 5.39 36.44
C GLU A 67 19.32 4.44 36.23
N GLU A 68 19.74 4.23 34.97
CA GLU A 68 20.75 3.26 34.56
C GLU A 68 20.44 1.82 35.00
N GLU A 69 19.15 1.48 35.10
CA GLU A 69 18.67 0.13 35.37
C GLU A 69 18.50 -0.62 34.04
N TYR A 70 19.36 -1.61 33.80
CA TYR A 70 19.37 -2.37 32.54
C TYR A 70 19.49 -3.86 32.74
N ILE A 71 18.99 -4.58 31.74
CA ILE A 71 19.16 -6.02 31.59
C ILE A 71 20.33 -6.28 30.64
N ILE A 72 21.26 -7.14 31.05
CA ILE A 72 22.33 -7.64 30.18
C ILE A 72 21.75 -8.73 29.28
N THR A 73 22.05 -8.66 28.00
CA THR A 73 21.56 -9.63 27.01
C THR A 73 22.67 -10.07 26.07
N ASN A 74 22.46 -11.19 25.38
CA ASN A 74 23.34 -11.69 24.34
C ASN A 74 22.58 -11.83 23.02
N CYS A 75 23.27 -11.60 21.91
CA CYS A 75 22.75 -11.95 20.59
C CYS A 75 22.91 -13.45 20.38
N THR A 76 21.80 -14.17 20.23
CA THR A 76 21.79 -15.62 19.99
C THR A 76 21.73 -15.98 18.52
N TYR A 77 21.18 -15.07 17.70
CA TYR A 77 21.10 -15.22 16.26
C TYR A 77 21.15 -13.86 15.55
N PHE A 78 21.73 -13.83 14.37
CA PHE A 78 21.62 -12.67 13.47
C PHE A 78 21.63 -13.11 12.01
N ASN A 79 21.05 -12.26 11.17
CA ASN A 79 21.15 -12.38 9.72
C ASN A 79 21.54 -11.02 9.13
N GLU A 80 22.72 -10.94 8.52
CA GLU A 80 23.25 -9.69 7.95
C GLU A 80 22.45 -9.21 6.73
N GLN A 81 21.90 -10.14 5.94
CA GLN A 81 21.13 -9.83 4.72
C GLN A 81 19.81 -9.12 5.08
N TYR A 82 19.10 -9.67 6.06
CA TYR A 82 17.85 -9.08 6.55
C TYR A 82 18.05 -7.99 7.60
N ASP A 83 19.29 -7.80 8.05
CA ASP A 83 19.70 -6.86 9.10
C ASP A 83 18.87 -7.01 10.37
N ILE A 84 18.80 -8.25 10.85
CA ILE A 84 18.02 -8.62 12.01
C ILE A 84 18.88 -9.38 13.02
N ALA A 85 18.60 -9.17 14.30
CA ALA A 85 19.19 -9.92 15.39
C ALA A 85 18.13 -10.36 16.39
N ILE A 86 18.28 -11.58 16.92
CA ILE A 86 17.57 -12.08 18.10
C ILE A 86 18.48 -11.91 19.30
N LEU A 87 17.90 -11.35 20.35
CA LEU A 87 18.52 -11.20 21.65
C LEU A 87 17.79 -12.10 22.65
N GLU A 88 18.54 -12.72 23.56
CA GLU A 88 17.97 -13.53 24.64
C GLU A 88 18.30 -12.91 26.01
N ILE A 89 17.28 -12.82 26.87
CA ILE A 89 17.39 -12.45 28.27
C ILE A 89 17.29 -13.72 29.11
N SER A 90 18.25 -13.93 30.02
CA SER A 90 18.32 -15.15 30.84
C SER A 90 17.66 -15.02 32.21
N ASP A 91 17.65 -13.83 32.82
CA ASP A 91 17.39 -13.67 34.25
C ASP A 91 16.04 -13.00 34.58
N GLU A 92 15.53 -12.14 33.69
CA GLU A 92 14.32 -11.35 33.92
C GLU A 92 13.30 -11.53 32.79
N PRO A 93 12.23 -12.33 32.98
CA PRO A 93 11.25 -12.54 31.94
C PRO A 93 10.42 -11.27 31.71
N LEU A 94 10.26 -10.92 30.44
CA LEU A 94 9.39 -9.85 30.00
C LEU A 94 7.92 -10.28 30.05
N ASN A 95 7.04 -9.34 30.43
CA ASN A 95 5.62 -9.61 30.64
C ASN A 95 4.76 -9.32 29.40
N ASN A 96 5.24 -8.46 28.51
CA ASN A 96 4.54 -8.04 27.31
C ASN A 96 5.40 -8.39 26.09
N PHE A 97 4.75 -8.75 24.99
CA PHE A 97 5.40 -9.08 23.72
C PHE A 97 4.44 -8.81 22.56
N ILE A 98 5.01 -8.61 21.38
CA ILE A 98 4.27 -8.32 20.15
C ILE A 98 4.17 -9.59 19.30
N THR A 99 2.95 -10.01 18.99
CA THR A 99 2.69 -11.07 18.00
C THR A 99 3.26 -10.68 16.65
N LEU A 100 3.95 -11.59 15.99
CA LEU A 100 4.45 -11.39 14.63
C LEU A 100 3.37 -11.73 13.62
N TYR A 101 3.30 -11.00 12.51
CA TYR A 101 2.31 -11.20 11.47
C TYR A 101 2.97 -11.23 10.09
N SER A 102 2.98 -12.42 9.48
CA SER A 102 3.41 -12.62 8.11
C SER A 102 2.27 -12.25 7.17
N THR A 103 2.46 -11.21 6.37
CA THR A 103 1.44 -10.66 5.47
C THR A 103 2.06 -10.07 4.21
N SER A 104 1.30 -10.05 3.11
CA SER A 104 1.57 -9.16 1.98
C SER A 104 1.22 -7.74 2.41
N VAL A 105 2.09 -6.78 2.10
CA VAL A 105 1.89 -5.37 2.49
C VAL A 105 1.30 -4.56 1.34
N GLY A 106 0.14 -3.96 1.55
CA GLY A 106 -0.52 -3.11 0.54
C GLY A 106 0.04 -1.69 0.50
N LEU A 107 0.14 -1.10 -0.70
CA LEU A 107 0.43 0.33 -0.85
C LEU A 107 -0.65 1.18 -0.17
N ASN A 108 -0.22 2.29 0.44
CA ASN A 108 -1.02 3.28 1.17
C ASN A 108 -1.67 2.78 2.47
N SER A 109 -1.38 1.55 2.89
CA SER A 109 -1.85 1.00 4.16
C SER A 109 -1.29 1.80 5.34
N ASP A 110 -2.17 2.13 6.28
CA ASP A 110 -1.81 2.79 7.53
C ASP A 110 -1.13 1.80 8.48
N VAL A 111 0.01 2.20 9.02
CA VAL A 111 0.82 1.43 9.97
C VAL A 111 1.29 2.34 11.09
N LYS A 112 1.66 1.73 12.21
CA LYS A 112 2.14 2.43 13.40
C LYS A 112 3.56 2.01 13.69
N VAL A 113 4.37 2.96 14.13
CA VAL A 113 5.76 2.71 14.48
C VAL A 113 6.07 3.43 15.76
N CYS A 114 6.83 2.80 16.64
CA CYS A 114 7.34 3.45 17.83
C CYS A 114 8.78 2.98 18.10
N GLY A 115 9.59 3.88 18.61
CA GLY A 115 10.96 3.62 19.04
C GLY A 115 11.55 4.83 19.74
N TYR A 116 12.86 4.83 19.92
CA TYR A 116 13.56 5.78 20.78
C TYR A 116 14.59 6.62 20.01
N PRO A 117 14.13 7.61 19.21
CA PRO A 117 15.03 8.45 18.44
C PRO A 117 15.89 9.33 19.35
N VAL A 118 17.16 9.49 19.00
CA VAL A 118 18.17 10.28 19.77
C VAL A 118 17.73 11.71 19.99
N GLU A 119 17.04 12.32 19.03
CA GLU A 119 16.52 13.69 19.17
C GLU A 119 15.39 13.84 20.21
N LYS A 120 14.78 12.74 20.67
CA LYS A 120 13.77 12.75 21.74
C LYS A 120 14.36 12.31 23.08
N GLU A 121 15.69 12.37 23.19
CA GLU A 121 16.43 11.96 24.38
C GLU A 121 16.14 10.50 24.72
N HIS A 122 15.36 10.22 25.75
CA HIS A 122 15.02 8.88 26.24
C HIS A 122 13.53 8.57 26.11
N TYR A 123 12.75 9.45 25.48
CA TYR A 123 11.32 9.25 25.27
C TYR A 123 11.04 8.48 23.99
N HIS A 124 10.04 7.60 24.05
CA HIS A 124 9.53 6.92 22.88
C HIS A 124 8.84 7.93 21.93
N ALA A 125 8.89 7.67 20.63
CA ALA A 125 8.31 8.50 19.59
C ALA A 125 7.31 7.69 18.76
N PRO A 126 6.02 7.68 19.16
CA PRO A 126 4.99 7.02 18.40
C PRO A 126 4.70 7.84 17.13
N MET A 127 4.59 7.18 15.99
CA MET A 127 4.24 7.79 14.72
C MET A 127 3.29 6.91 13.90
N ASN A 128 2.34 7.57 13.25
CA ASN A 128 1.57 6.97 12.16
C ASN A 128 2.37 7.13 10.86
N ALA A 129 2.43 6.07 10.07
CA ALA A 129 3.05 6.08 8.76
C ALA A 129 2.16 5.34 7.76
N LYS A 130 2.46 5.52 6.47
CA LYS A 130 1.83 4.77 5.38
C LYS A 130 2.87 4.00 4.62
N ILE A 131 2.50 2.82 4.12
CA ILE A 131 3.34 2.05 3.20
C ILE A 131 3.41 2.80 1.86
N THR A 132 4.58 3.29 1.50
CA THR A 132 4.80 4.10 0.29
C THR A 132 5.29 3.27 -0.88
N ASN A 133 5.99 2.16 -0.61
CA ASN A 133 6.38 1.20 -1.65
C ASN A 133 6.44 -0.22 -1.10
N ASN A 134 6.25 -1.22 -1.94
CA ASN A 134 6.41 -2.64 -1.62
C ASN A 134 7.23 -3.31 -2.72
N TYR A 135 8.24 -4.06 -2.33
CA TYR A 135 9.17 -4.71 -3.24
C TYR A 135 9.01 -6.24 -3.26
N GLU A 136 7.92 -6.79 -2.72
CA GLU A 136 7.69 -8.24 -2.59
C GLU A 136 7.96 -9.05 -3.87
N ASN A 137 7.72 -8.48 -5.04
CA ASN A 137 7.92 -9.11 -6.36
C ASN A 137 9.27 -8.77 -7.00
N VAL A 138 10.21 -8.17 -6.26
CA VAL A 138 11.54 -7.80 -6.72
C VAL A 138 12.57 -8.73 -6.06
N ASP A 139 13.26 -9.53 -6.88
CA ASP A 139 14.21 -10.54 -6.39
C ASP A 139 15.49 -9.91 -5.78
N ASN A 140 16.02 -8.86 -6.42
CA ASN A 140 17.25 -8.18 -6.01
C ASN A 140 16.95 -6.91 -5.22
N ARG A 141 16.36 -7.07 -4.03
CA ARG A 141 16.04 -5.96 -3.12
C ARG A 141 16.87 -6.02 -1.85
N GLU A 142 17.26 -4.85 -1.34
CA GLU A 142 17.96 -4.75 -0.05
C GLU A 142 16.99 -4.75 1.13
N TYR A 143 15.74 -4.32 0.94
CA TYR A 143 14.71 -4.21 1.96
C TYR A 143 13.33 -4.58 1.38
N SER A 144 12.37 -4.90 2.25
CA SER A 144 11.08 -5.49 1.85
C SER A 144 10.06 -4.44 1.39
N PHE A 145 9.93 -3.35 2.14
CA PHE A 145 8.99 -2.27 1.82
C PHE A 145 9.47 -0.91 2.37
N GLU A 146 8.77 0.15 2.00
CA GLU A 146 9.02 1.51 2.44
C GLU A 146 7.81 2.08 3.17
N ILE A 147 8.08 2.91 4.17
CA ILE A 147 7.06 3.72 4.83
C ILE A 147 7.38 5.22 4.75
N SER A 148 6.34 6.04 4.84
CA SER A 148 6.46 7.50 4.91
C SER A 148 7.16 7.95 6.19
N GLN A 149 7.95 9.03 6.10
CA GLN A 149 8.45 9.74 7.27
C GLN A 149 7.33 10.48 8.02
N SER A 150 7.52 10.68 9.33
CA SER A 150 6.66 11.49 10.18
C SER A 150 7.15 12.95 10.24
N ASN A 151 6.22 13.87 10.46
CA ASN A 151 6.53 15.28 10.76
C ASN A 151 7.02 15.49 12.21
N THR A 152 6.85 14.49 13.09
CA THR A 152 7.21 14.60 14.51
C THR A 152 8.66 14.20 14.80
N VAL A 153 9.29 13.47 13.88
CA VAL A 153 10.67 12.99 13.99
C VAL A 153 11.47 13.47 12.78
N SER A 154 12.52 14.25 13.03
CA SER A 154 13.37 14.81 11.96
C SER A 154 14.66 14.01 11.75
N LYS A 155 15.19 13.43 12.84
CA LYS A 155 16.38 12.58 12.88
C LYS A 155 16.00 11.21 13.43
N TYR A 156 16.09 10.20 12.57
CA TYR A 156 15.63 8.85 12.89
C TYR A 156 16.68 7.98 13.61
N GLY A 157 17.90 8.49 13.86
CA GLY A 157 18.90 7.74 14.62
C GLY A 157 18.32 7.28 15.97
N GLY A 158 18.50 6.00 16.33
CA GLY A 158 17.89 5.38 17.51
C GLY A 158 16.59 4.60 17.24
N MET A 159 15.92 4.81 16.11
CA MET A 159 14.69 4.08 15.74
C MET A 159 14.97 2.70 15.09
N SER A 160 16.22 2.38 14.74
CA SER A 160 16.54 1.10 14.10
C SER A 160 16.16 -0.05 15.02
N GLY A 161 15.47 -1.06 14.46
CA GLY A 161 14.89 -2.17 15.21
C GLY A 161 13.47 -1.93 15.73
N SER A 162 12.88 -0.75 15.52
CA SER A 162 11.47 -0.49 15.83
C SER A 162 10.52 -1.45 15.10
N PRO A 163 9.45 -1.93 15.77
CA PRO A 163 8.42 -2.71 15.11
C PRO A 163 7.52 -1.82 14.23
N ILE A 164 7.12 -2.36 13.08
CA ILE A 164 6.08 -1.82 12.23
C ILE A 164 4.79 -2.56 12.57
N ILE A 165 3.82 -1.86 13.15
CA ILE A 165 2.62 -2.44 13.75
C ILE A 165 1.41 -2.21 12.84
N TYR A 166 0.68 -3.30 12.57
CA TYR A 166 -0.64 -3.30 11.94
C TYR A 166 -1.58 -4.18 12.78
N ASN A 167 -2.75 -3.67 13.16
CA ASN A 167 -3.73 -4.35 14.02
C ASN A 167 -3.08 -5.09 15.21
N ASN A 168 -2.31 -4.36 16.01
CA ASN A 168 -1.63 -4.86 17.22
C ASN A 168 -0.55 -5.94 16.98
N SER A 169 -0.22 -6.26 15.73
CA SER A 169 0.80 -7.24 15.37
C SER A 169 1.94 -6.59 14.59
N CYS A 170 3.15 -7.13 14.72
CA CYS A 170 4.33 -6.65 14.01
C CYS A 170 4.39 -7.26 12.61
N ILE A 171 4.37 -6.44 11.56
CA ILE A 171 4.47 -6.87 10.15
C ILE A 171 5.86 -6.67 9.55
N GLY A 172 6.73 -5.95 10.25
CA GLY A 172 8.10 -5.71 9.81
C GLY A 172 8.90 -4.92 10.83
N ILE A 173 10.18 -4.71 10.53
CA ILE A 173 11.16 -4.15 11.44
C ILE A 173 11.94 -3.05 10.71
N LEU A 174 12.07 -1.90 11.35
CA LEU A 174 12.70 -0.71 10.78
C LEU A 174 14.23 -0.89 10.71
N ARG A 175 14.82 -0.72 9.53
CA ARG A 175 16.27 -0.87 9.32
C ARG A 175 17.07 0.44 9.33
N ILE A 176 16.45 1.54 8.94
CA ILE A 176 17.08 2.87 8.78
C ILE A 176 18.34 2.85 7.91
N GLN A 177 18.10 3.19 6.65
CA GLN A 177 18.98 4.03 5.85
C GLN A 177 18.06 5.14 5.33
N GLN A 178 18.35 6.41 5.60
CA GLN A 178 17.49 7.49 5.11
C GLN A 178 17.55 7.53 3.58
N GLY A 179 16.43 7.22 2.92
CA GLY A 179 16.12 7.82 1.62
C GLY A 179 15.67 9.27 1.84
N ASN A 180 15.63 10.09 0.77
CA ASN A 180 15.26 11.51 0.91
C ASN A 180 13.93 11.71 1.68
N ASN A 181 12.91 10.87 1.45
CA ASN A 181 11.57 11.03 2.05
C ASN A 181 10.93 9.73 2.61
N THR A 182 11.64 8.59 2.65
CA THR A 182 11.07 7.29 3.08
C THR A 182 11.98 6.57 4.06
N LEU A 183 11.45 5.53 4.73
CA LEU A 183 12.17 4.67 5.65
C LEU A 183 12.06 3.20 5.22
N TYR A 184 13.17 2.47 5.31
CA TYR A 184 13.27 1.08 4.86
C TYR A 184 12.96 0.07 5.97
N THR A 185 12.26 -1.00 5.61
CA THR A 185 11.80 -2.04 6.52
C THR A 185 12.10 -3.43 5.98
N THR A 186 12.32 -4.38 6.89
CA THR A 186 12.28 -5.83 6.58
C THR A 186 10.94 -6.39 7.04
N SER A 187 10.23 -7.12 6.19
CA SER A 187 8.93 -7.72 6.54
C SER A 187 9.10 -9.01 7.34
N ILE A 188 8.14 -9.32 8.22
CA ILE A 188 8.10 -10.65 8.88
C ILE A 188 8.01 -11.77 7.85
N LYS A 189 7.30 -11.55 6.73
CA LYS A 189 7.22 -12.51 5.62
C LYS A 189 8.60 -12.87 5.09
N ASP A 190 9.47 -11.89 4.87
CA ASP A 190 10.83 -12.13 4.37
C ASP A 190 11.70 -12.82 5.42
N LEU A 191 11.53 -12.47 6.71
CA LEU A 191 12.23 -13.13 7.81
C LEU A 191 11.91 -14.62 7.90
N LEU A 192 10.67 -15.03 7.63
CA LEU A 192 10.28 -16.45 7.65
C LEU A 192 10.89 -17.28 6.51
N ASN A 193 11.50 -16.64 5.51
CA ASN A 193 12.25 -17.36 4.48
C ASN A 193 13.63 -17.84 4.98
N ASP A 194 14.08 -17.36 6.14
CA ASP A 194 15.29 -17.82 6.80
C ASP A 194 15.01 -19.11 7.61
N PRO A 195 15.55 -20.28 7.20
CA PRO A 195 15.25 -21.55 7.86
C PRO A 195 15.75 -21.61 9.30
N LEU A 196 16.85 -20.92 9.63
CA LEU A 196 17.39 -20.91 10.98
C LEU A 196 16.51 -20.09 11.91
N LEU A 197 16.07 -18.92 11.44
CA LEU A 197 15.13 -18.07 12.17
C LEU A 197 13.79 -18.77 12.39
N LEU A 198 13.28 -19.47 11.38
CA LEU A 198 12.05 -20.25 11.46
C LEU A 198 12.15 -21.35 12.54
N ASN A 199 13.29 -22.05 12.62
CA ASN A 199 13.51 -23.05 13.66
C ASN A 199 13.50 -22.43 15.06
N ILE A 200 14.16 -21.27 15.25
CA ILE A 200 14.15 -20.55 16.53
C ILE A 200 12.71 -20.17 16.92
N PHE A 201 11.93 -19.66 15.97
CA PHE A 201 10.53 -19.31 16.22
C PHE A 201 9.69 -20.52 16.62
N GLN A 202 9.91 -21.68 16.00
CA GLN A 202 9.22 -22.93 16.35
C GLN A 202 9.65 -23.47 17.73
N GLU A 203 10.95 -23.49 18.01
CA GLU A 203 11.51 -23.98 19.28
C GLU A 203 11.01 -23.16 20.47
N HIS A 204 10.95 -21.83 20.32
CA HIS A 204 10.48 -20.92 21.35
C HIS A 204 8.97 -20.66 21.32
N GLN A 205 8.22 -21.35 20.43
CA GLN A 205 6.77 -21.19 20.27
C GLN A 205 6.35 -19.71 20.10
N ILE A 206 7.10 -18.99 19.27
CA ILE A 206 6.81 -17.59 18.96
C ILE A 206 5.47 -17.52 18.23
N ASP A 207 4.60 -16.63 18.69
CA ASP A 207 3.30 -16.41 18.08
C ASP A 207 3.48 -15.65 16.76
N VAL A 208 3.37 -16.40 15.66
CA VAL A 208 3.43 -15.88 14.29
C VAL A 208 2.09 -16.18 13.62
N SER A 209 1.27 -15.15 13.45
CA SER A 209 0.08 -15.23 12.61
C SER A 209 0.48 -15.13 11.14
N ILE A 210 -0.24 -15.86 10.28
CA ILE A 210 -0.03 -15.85 8.84
C ILE A 210 -1.31 -15.34 8.20
N GLN A 211 -1.18 -14.30 7.38
CA GLN A 211 -2.30 -13.76 6.62
C GLN A 211 -2.93 -14.87 5.79
N GLU A 212 -4.24 -15.01 5.91
CA GLU A 212 -4.97 -15.97 5.10
C GLU A 212 -4.81 -15.58 3.61
N GLY A 213 -4.58 -16.55 2.72
CA GLY A 213 -4.38 -16.29 1.29
C GLY A 213 -3.14 -15.45 0.94
N ILE A 214 -2.15 -15.34 1.83
CA ILE A 214 -0.87 -14.65 1.57
C ILE A 214 -0.13 -15.19 0.33
N ASP A 215 -0.37 -16.45 -0.02
CA ASP A 215 0.20 -17.14 -1.19
C ASP A 215 -0.59 -16.90 -2.47
N TYR A 216 -1.71 -16.15 -2.40
CA TYR A 216 -2.44 -15.78 -3.59
C TYR A 216 -1.58 -14.93 -4.51
N GLN A 217 -1.33 -15.46 -5.69
CA GLN A 217 -0.73 -14.74 -6.79
C GLN A 217 -1.84 -14.19 -7.67
N PRO A 218 -1.98 -12.85 -7.80
CA PRO A 218 -2.92 -12.29 -8.75
C PRO A 218 -2.54 -12.75 -10.17
N PRO A 219 -3.51 -12.86 -11.10
CA PRO A 219 -3.20 -13.15 -12.50
C PRO A 219 -2.18 -12.15 -13.01
N GLU A 220 -1.21 -12.62 -13.78
CA GLU A 220 -0.25 -11.75 -14.46
C GLU A 220 -1.01 -10.69 -15.26
N HIS A 221 -0.45 -9.49 -15.28
CA HIS A 221 -0.97 -8.38 -16.07
C HIS A 221 0.16 -7.81 -16.94
N PRO A 222 -0.17 -7.14 -18.05
CA PRO A 222 0.83 -6.49 -18.88
C PRO A 222 1.59 -5.40 -18.11
N LYS A 223 2.68 -4.91 -18.70
CA LYS A 223 3.44 -3.79 -18.13
C LYS A 223 2.57 -2.53 -18.11
N SER A 224 2.61 -1.76 -17.04
CA SER A 224 1.90 -0.48 -16.98
C SER A 224 2.57 0.59 -17.86
N PRO A 225 1.78 1.44 -18.54
CA PRO A 225 2.30 2.60 -19.25
C PRO A 225 2.56 3.80 -18.31
N PHE A 226 2.16 3.71 -17.04
CA PHE A 226 2.15 4.86 -16.13
C PHE A 226 3.44 5.04 -15.35
N LYS A 227 3.71 6.30 -15.02
CA LYS A 227 4.66 6.78 -14.03
C LYS A 227 3.91 7.60 -12.99
N TYR A 228 4.16 7.34 -11.72
CA TYR A 228 3.57 8.08 -10.62
C TYR A 228 4.54 9.16 -10.15
N CYS A 229 4.36 10.38 -10.64
CA CYS A 229 5.27 11.50 -10.36
C CYS A 229 4.99 12.17 -9.01
N ILE A 230 3.77 12.02 -8.49
CA ILE A 230 3.32 12.60 -7.22
C ILE A 230 2.59 11.49 -6.45
N ASP A 231 3.00 11.25 -5.21
CA ASP A 231 2.26 10.40 -4.27
C ASP A 231 1.93 11.22 -3.03
N CYS A 232 0.75 11.85 -3.04
CA CYS A 232 0.36 12.79 -2.00
C CYS A 232 -0.58 12.11 -0.99
N ASN A 233 0.06 11.50 0.01
CA ASN A 233 -0.60 10.68 1.04
C ASN A 233 -0.85 11.43 2.35
N ALA A 234 -0.32 12.65 2.47
CA ALA A 234 -0.39 13.48 3.66
C ALA A 234 -1.78 14.08 3.92
N GLU A 235 -2.63 14.15 2.90
CA GLU A 235 -3.97 14.76 2.99
C GLU A 235 -5.03 13.95 2.25
N TYR A 236 -6.27 14.01 2.74
CA TYR A 236 -7.43 13.35 2.14
C TYR A 236 -8.14 14.23 1.09
N PRO A 237 -8.62 13.70 -0.06
CA PRO A 237 -8.35 12.36 -0.54
C PRO A 237 -6.89 12.16 -0.95
N ASN A 238 -6.48 10.90 -0.90
CA ASN A 238 -5.21 10.45 -1.45
C ASN A 238 -5.20 10.72 -2.95
N ILE A 239 -4.17 11.39 -3.47
CA ILE A 239 -4.05 11.66 -4.91
C ILE A 239 -2.67 11.25 -5.41
N LYS A 240 -2.67 10.38 -6.42
CA LYS A 240 -1.50 10.03 -7.24
C LYS A 240 -1.53 10.83 -8.54
N GLY A 241 -0.45 11.55 -8.82
CA GLY A 241 -0.24 12.22 -10.11
C GLY A 241 0.33 11.25 -11.11
N VAL A 242 -0.44 10.97 -12.17
CA VAL A 242 -0.11 10.00 -13.22
C VAL A 242 0.49 10.72 -14.43
N ASP A 243 1.51 10.14 -15.03
CA ASP A 243 2.15 10.58 -16.27
C ASP A 243 2.53 9.37 -17.14
N ILE A 244 2.75 9.57 -18.43
CA ILE A 244 3.33 8.59 -19.38
C ILE A 244 4.75 8.99 -19.81
N GLY A 245 5.22 10.16 -19.35
CA GLY A 245 6.54 10.68 -19.57
C GLY A 245 6.69 11.41 -20.91
N PHE A 246 7.85 12.03 -21.06
CA PHE A 246 8.23 12.79 -22.25
C PHE A 246 9.56 12.29 -22.80
N THR A 247 9.67 12.26 -24.13
CA THR A 247 10.91 11.98 -24.87
C THR A 247 11.16 13.12 -25.84
N PHE A 248 12.34 13.75 -25.77
CA PHE A 248 12.66 14.96 -26.55
C PHE A 248 11.62 16.09 -26.44
N ARG A 249 10.98 16.25 -25.26
CA ARG A 249 9.87 17.19 -24.95
C ARG A 249 8.54 16.85 -25.63
N GLU A 250 8.44 15.71 -26.30
CA GLU A 250 7.18 15.19 -26.83
C GLU A 250 6.58 14.20 -25.83
N TRP A 251 5.27 14.27 -25.66
CA TRP A 251 4.55 13.38 -24.74
C TRP A 251 4.45 11.99 -25.37
N ASN A 252 4.71 10.94 -24.58
CA ASN A 252 4.94 9.59 -25.08
C ASN A 252 3.66 8.81 -25.49
N ILE A 253 2.79 9.41 -26.31
CA ILE A 253 1.50 8.83 -26.72
C ILE A 253 1.67 7.45 -27.36
N ASN A 254 2.59 7.30 -28.33
CA ASN A 254 2.77 6.03 -29.03
C ASN A 254 3.23 4.90 -28.07
N SER A 255 4.16 5.20 -27.17
CA SER A 255 4.59 4.22 -26.17
C SER A 255 3.47 3.85 -25.21
N PHE A 256 2.59 4.80 -24.88
CA PHE A 256 1.38 4.53 -24.10
C PHE A 256 0.43 3.60 -24.87
N THR A 257 0.10 3.90 -26.13
CA THR A 257 -0.87 3.09 -26.90
C THR A 257 -0.35 1.67 -27.16
N GLU A 258 0.91 1.51 -27.53
CA GLU A 258 1.57 0.20 -27.69
C GLU A 258 1.50 -0.63 -26.41
N THR A 259 1.71 0.00 -25.25
CA THR A 259 1.63 -0.71 -23.97
C THR A 259 0.18 -1.05 -23.60
N VAL A 260 -0.75 -0.11 -23.82
CA VAL A 260 -2.19 -0.28 -23.54
C VAL A 260 -2.85 -1.33 -24.43
N HIS A 261 -2.33 -1.55 -25.63
CA HIS A 261 -2.78 -2.63 -26.52
C HIS A 261 -2.89 -3.97 -25.78
N ASP A 262 -1.85 -4.34 -25.02
CA ASP A 262 -1.81 -5.63 -24.32
C ASP A 262 -2.82 -5.71 -23.17
N TRP A 263 -3.26 -4.57 -22.63
CA TRP A 263 -4.26 -4.48 -21.57
C TRP A 263 -5.68 -4.72 -22.02
N ILE A 264 -5.96 -4.70 -23.34
CA ILE A 264 -7.32 -4.92 -23.85
C ILE A 264 -7.86 -6.29 -23.47
N ILE A 265 -7.01 -7.33 -23.40
CA ILE A 265 -7.45 -8.67 -22.98
C ILE A 265 -7.87 -8.67 -21.51
N ASP A 266 -7.05 -8.12 -20.61
CA ASP A 266 -7.34 -8.05 -19.16
C ASP A 266 -8.59 -7.18 -18.90
N TYR A 267 -8.69 -6.03 -19.58
CA TYR A 267 -9.81 -5.11 -19.39
C TYR A 267 -11.12 -5.62 -19.98
N CYS A 268 -11.13 -6.17 -21.19
CA CYS A 268 -12.38 -6.52 -21.88
C CYS A 268 -12.92 -7.91 -21.56
N LEU A 269 -12.11 -8.83 -21.01
CA LEU A 269 -12.51 -10.22 -20.78
C LEU A 269 -12.28 -10.64 -19.32
N THR A 270 -13.23 -11.38 -18.76
CA THR A 270 -13.04 -12.04 -17.46
C THR A 270 -12.02 -13.18 -17.57
N LEU A 271 -11.36 -13.53 -16.46
CA LEU A 271 -10.41 -14.65 -16.42
C LEU A 271 -11.02 -15.96 -16.94
N LYS A 272 -12.29 -16.20 -16.63
CA LYS A 272 -13.04 -17.36 -17.11
C LYS A 272 -13.23 -17.33 -18.63
N GLU A 273 -13.50 -16.18 -19.22
CA GLU A 273 -13.59 -16.03 -20.68
C GLU A 273 -12.24 -16.26 -21.36
N GLN A 274 -11.15 -15.75 -20.75
CA GLN A 274 -9.79 -15.97 -21.25
C GLN A 274 -9.41 -17.47 -21.21
N ILE A 275 -9.62 -18.16 -20.08
CA ILE A 275 -9.29 -19.59 -19.91
C ILE A 275 -10.11 -20.49 -20.84
N ASN A 276 -11.40 -20.17 -21.04
CA ASN A 276 -12.29 -21.00 -21.87
C ASN A 276 -12.19 -20.67 -23.37
N PHE A 277 -11.43 -19.63 -23.74
CA PHE A 277 -11.28 -19.27 -25.15
C PHE A 277 -10.50 -20.35 -25.91
N SER A 278 -11.14 -20.92 -26.93
CA SER A 278 -10.53 -21.94 -27.78
C SER A 278 -10.07 -21.30 -29.09
N GLY A 279 -8.84 -20.77 -29.12
CA GLY A 279 -8.27 -20.11 -30.30
C GLY A 279 -6.82 -19.68 -30.08
N SER A 280 -6.25 -18.95 -31.04
CA SER A 280 -4.91 -18.35 -30.90
C SER A 280 -4.94 -17.06 -30.07
N ASP A 281 -3.78 -16.62 -29.57
CA ASP A 281 -3.63 -15.35 -28.84
C ASP A 281 -4.14 -14.15 -29.64
N TRP A 282 -3.86 -14.12 -30.94
CA TRP A 282 -4.41 -13.11 -31.84
C TRP A 282 -5.94 -13.17 -31.94
N GLY A 283 -6.51 -14.38 -31.95
CA GLY A 283 -7.95 -14.59 -31.90
C GLY A 283 -8.57 -14.09 -30.59
N LEU A 284 -7.87 -14.31 -29.46
CA LEU A 284 -8.28 -13.84 -28.14
C LEU A 284 -8.26 -12.31 -28.08
N PHE A 285 -7.18 -11.68 -28.55
CA PHE A 285 -7.09 -10.22 -28.65
C PHE A 285 -8.22 -9.65 -29.52
N LYS A 286 -8.45 -10.22 -30.70
CA LYS A 286 -9.53 -9.77 -31.58
C LYS A 286 -10.90 -9.90 -30.89
N HIS A 287 -11.13 -10.96 -30.13
CA HIS A 287 -12.34 -11.14 -29.35
C HIS A 287 -12.49 -10.08 -28.25
N ALA A 288 -11.43 -9.84 -27.47
CA ALA A 288 -11.37 -8.80 -26.45
C ALA A 288 -11.64 -7.41 -27.02
N ARG A 289 -10.94 -7.05 -28.10
CA ARG A 289 -11.08 -5.76 -28.80
C ARG A 289 -12.50 -5.49 -29.26
N LEU A 290 -13.24 -6.51 -29.73
CA LEU A 290 -14.64 -6.34 -30.15
C LEU A 290 -15.57 -5.94 -28.99
N ASN A 291 -15.18 -6.23 -27.74
CA ASN A 291 -15.90 -5.83 -26.55
C ASN A 291 -15.43 -4.45 -26.02
N TYR A 292 -14.39 -3.84 -26.62
CA TYR A 292 -13.96 -2.50 -26.24
C TYR A 292 -14.96 -1.44 -26.76
N PRO A 293 -15.52 -0.57 -25.89
CA PRO A 293 -16.54 0.39 -26.27
C PRO A 293 -15.93 1.63 -26.93
N LYS A 294 -15.44 1.47 -28.16
CA LYS A 294 -14.68 2.48 -28.92
C LYS A 294 -15.40 3.81 -29.14
N ASP A 295 -16.74 3.83 -29.10
CA ASP A 295 -17.56 5.03 -29.32
C ASP A 295 -17.84 5.81 -28.01
N ASP A 296 -17.40 5.29 -26.86
CA ASP A 296 -17.54 5.91 -25.54
C ASP A 296 -16.20 6.43 -25.06
N LEU A 297 -16.01 7.75 -25.04
CA LEU A 297 -14.75 8.36 -24.60
C LEU A 297 -14.39 8.02 -23.15
N ASN A 298 -15.38 7.74 -22.30
CA ASN A 298 -15.11 7.33 -20.91
C ASN A 298 -14.48 5.93 -20.83
N ALA A 299 -14.56 5.13 -21.89
CA ALA A 299 -13.89 3.83 -21.97
C ALA A 299 -12.38 3.95 -21.79
N LEU A 300 -11.77 5.03 -22.32
CA LEU A 300 -10.35 5.31 -22.13
C LEU A 300 -10.03 5.57 -20.66
N GLY A 301 -10.85 6.38 -19.98
CA GLY A 301 -10.71 6.67 -18.55
C GLY A 301 -10.89 5.42 -17.69
N ASP A 302 -11.85 4.57 -18.02
CA ASP A 302 -12.09 3.29 -17.33
C ASP A 302 -10.96 2.29 -17.55
N LEU A 303 -10.42 2.19 -18.76
CA LEU A 303 -9.26 1.36 -19.08
C LEU A 303 -8.03 1.83 -18.28
N CYS A 304 -7.76 3.13 -18.27
CA CYS A 304 -6.67 3.71 -17.48
C CYS A 304 -6.85 3.45 -15.98
N LEU A 305 -8.07 3.56 -15.47
CA LEU A 305 -8.38 3.24 -14.07
C LEU A 305 -8.09 1.76 -13.76
N HIS A 306 -8.50 0.85 -14.63
CA HIS A 306 -8.24 -0.59 -14.47
C HIS A 306 -6.74 -0.87 -14.39
N ILE A 307 -5.96 -0.31 -15.32
CA ILE A 307 -4.49 -0.42 -15.35
C ILE A 307 -3.88 0.09 -14.04
N ALA A 308 -4.27 1.29 -13.61
CA ALA A 308 -3.74 1.93 -12.41
C ALA A 308 -4.03 1.13 -11.12
N ILE A 309 -5.21 0.49 -11.05
CA ILE A 309 -5.58 -0.40 -9.94
C ILE A 309 -4.77 -1.71 -9.99
N ARG A 310 -4.70 -2.36 -11.17
CA ARG A 310 -4.03 -3.66 -11.34
C ARG A 310 -2.54 -3.58 -11.04
N GLU A 311 -1.87 -2.51 -11.43
CA GLU A 311 -0.44 -2.35 -11.14
C GLU A 311 -0.18 -1.96 -9.67
N SER A 312 -1.07 -1.18 -9.04
CA SER A 312 -0.83 -0.63 -7.72
C SER A 312 -1.16 -1.61 -6.60
N CYS A 313 -1.97 -2.64 -6.87
CA CYS A 313 -2.53 -3.52 -5.85
C CYS A 313 -2.67 -4.95 -6.36
N LYS A 314 -2.41 -5.94 -5.48
CA LYS A 314 -2.78 -7.34 -5.73
C LYS A 314 -4.31 -7.45 -5.75
N THR A 315 -4.88 -7.26 -6.93
CA THR A 315 -6.33 -7.19 -7.10
C THR A 315 -6.87 -8.39 -7.86
N ILE A 316 -8.07 -8.80 -7.46
CA ILE A 316 -8.91 -9.72 -8.22
C ILE A 316 -9.86 -8.85 -9.04
N PRO A 317 -9.67 -8.71 -10.38
CA PRO A 317 -10.63 -7.99 -11.22
C PRO A 317 -11.91 -8.81 -11.30
N ILE A 318 -13.03 -8.23 -10.84
CA ILE A 318 -14.31 -8.94 -10.80
C ILE A 318 -15.19 -8.52 -11.97
N ILE A 319 -15.32 -7.20 -12.18
CA ILE A 319 -16.18 -6.61 -13.20
C ILE A 319 -15.52 -5.34 -13.75
N ASN A 320 -15.12 -5.34 -15.01
CA ASN A 320 -14.47 -4.17 -15.61
C ASN A 320 -15.46 -3.12 -16.11
N LYS A 321 -16.63 -3.52 -16.65
CA LYS A 321 -17.71 -2.58 -17.04
C LYS A 321 -19.09 -3.24 -16.94
N ILE A 322 -20.03 -2.58 -16.24
CA ILE A 322 -21.44 -2.97 -16.20
C ILE A 322 -22.34 -1.74 -16.24
N PHE A 323 -23.44 -1.85 -16.99
CA PHE A 323 -24.55 -0.92 -16.95
C PHE A 323 -25.53 -1.32 -15.84
N ASP A 324 -25.88 -0.37 -14.98
CA ASP A 324 -26.99 -0.54 -14.07
C ASP A 324 -28.34 -0.45 -14.83
N MET A 325 -29.45 -0.71 -14.13
CA MET A 325 -30.80 -0.60 -14.71
C MET A 325 -31.18 0.81 -15.20
N ASN A 326 -30.38 1.84 -14.86
CA ASN A 326 -30.55 3.23 -15.26
C ASN A 326 -29.50 3.67 -16.30
N ASN A 327 -28.81 2.74 -16.98
CA ASN A 327 -27.71 3.02 -17.92
C ASN A 327 -26.52 3.79 -17.32
N LYS A 328 -26.38 3.85 -15.99
CA LYS A 328 -25.17 4.36 -15.35
C LYS A 328 -24.09 3.29 -15.43
N ILE A 329 -22.92 3.72 -15.90
CA ILE A 329 -21.75 2.87 -16.05
C ILE A 329 -21.03 2.79 -14.71
N PHE A 330 -20.81 1.57 -14.27
CA PHE A 330 -19.89 1.25 -13.19
C PHE A 330 -18.64 0.66 -13.79
N SER A 331 -17.48 1.25 -13.49
CA SER A 331 -16.21 0.78 -13.98
C SER A 331 -15.36 0.18 -12.86
N CYS A 332 -14.51 -0.79 -13.23
CA CYS A 332 -13.43 -1.34 -12.41
C CYS A 332 -13.88 -1.75 -10.99
N THR A 333 -14.62 -2.86 -10.88
CA THR A 333 -14.87 -3.53 -9.60
C THR A 333 -13.76 -4.53 -9.32
N HIS A 334 -13.02 -4.31 -8.25
CA HIS A 334 -11.97 -5.22 -7.80
C HIS A 334 -12.23 -5.65 -6.36
N ALA A 335 -11.88 -6.89 -6.02
CA ALA A 335 -11.63 -7.25 -4.63
C ALA A 335 -10.13 -7.14 -4.39
N VAL A 336 -9.77 -6.52 -3.26
CA VAL A 336 -8.38 -6.41 -2.81
C VAL A 336 -8.29 -7.05 -1.44
N LEU A 337 -7.34 -7.98 -1.32
CA LEU A 337 -6.98 -8.56 -0.06
C LEU A 337 -5.84 -7.71 0.49
N ASN A 338 -6.16 -6.89 1.49
CA ASN A 338 -5.19 -6.06 2.18
C ASN A 338 -5.12 -6.52 3.63
N PHE A 339 -4.02 -7.20 3.99
CA PHE A 339 -3.96 -7.98 5.24
C PHE A 339 -5.14 -8.97 5.33
N ASP A 340 -5.73 -9.17 6.49
CA ASP A 340 -6.90 -10.05 6.64
C ASP A 340 -8.22 -9.41 6.19
N SER A 341 -8.19 -8.15 5.74
CA SER A 341 -9.37 -7.39 5.31
C SER A 341 -9.69 -7.56 3.83
N LEU A 342 -10.98 -7.73 3.54
CA LEU A 342 -11.54 -7.71 2.20
C LEU A 342 -11.99 -6.28 1.87
N GLU A 343 -11.20 -5.61 1.05
CA GLU A 343 -11.56 -4.30 0.49
C GLU A 343 -12.33 -4.49 -0.82
N LEU A 344 -13.47 -3.82 -0.93
CA LEU A 344 -14.23 -3.74 -2.17
C LEU A 344 -13.96 -2.42 -2.88
N TRP A 345 -13.34 -2.51 -4.06
CA TRP A 345 -12.97 -1.34 -4.85
C TRP A 345 -14.04 -1.08 -5.91
N LEU A 346 -14.64 0.10 -5.89
CA LEU A 346 -15.74 0.52 -6.75
C LEU A 346 -15.32 1.72 -7.59
N GLY A 347 -14.79 1.45 -8.79
CA GLY A 347 -14.23 2.48 -9.65
C GLY A 347 -15.23 3.48 -10.22
N ALA A 348 -14.72 4.67 -10.50
CA ALA A 348 -15.31 5.70 -11.34
C ALA A 348 -14.24 6.43 -12.14
N SER A 349 -14.45 6.65 -13.43
CA SER A 349 -13.61 7.53 -14.23
C SER A 349 -14.35 8.82 -14.59
N SER A 350 -13.59 9.87 -14.88
CA SER A 350 -14.11 11.10 -15.45
C SER A 350 -13.15 11.62 -16.51
N VAL A 351 -13.67 11.83 -17.72
CA VAL A 351 -12.93 12.35 -18.86
C VAL A 351 -13.59 13.65 -19.31
N SER A 352 -12.87 14.77 -19.28
CA SER A 352 -13.45 16.10 -19.50
C SER A 352 -12.47 17.08 -20.16
N ALA A 353 -12.97 18.13 -20.81
CA ALA A 353 -12.10 19.11 -21.45
C ALA A 353 -11.31 19.97 -20.45
N ASN A 354 -11.81 20.17 -19.23
CA ASN A 354 -11.16 20.95 -18.18
C ASN A 354 -11.31 20.24 -16.82
N ILE A 355 -10.54 20.72 -15.84
CA ILE A 355 -10.45 20.12 -14.51
C ILE A 355 -11.76 20.28 -13.70
N GLU A 356 -12.43 21.41 -13.81
CA GLU A 356 -13.66 21.71 -13.07
C GLU A 356 -14.78 20.73 -13.44
N ASP A 357 -15.02 20.53 -14.74
CA ASP A 357 -16.02 19.60 -15.25
C ASP A 357 -15.69 18.16 -14.87
N GLY A 358 -14.40 17.78 -14.94
CA GLY A 358 -13.93 16.45 -14.58
C GLY A 358 -14.16 16.15 -13.11
N ILE A 359 -13.84 17.11 -12.25
CA ILE A 359 -14.07 16.97 -10.81
C ILE A 359 -15.56 16.94 -10.49
N GLN A 360 -16.38 17.78 -11.13
CA GLN A 360 -17.83 17.78 -10.90
C GLN A 360 -18.49 16.46 -11.34
N SER A 361 -18.04 15.89 -12.46
CA SER A 361 -18.46 14.56 -12.92
C SER A 361 -18.00 13.46 -11.96
N ALA A 362 -16.74 13.48 -11.52
CA ALA A 362 -16.23 12.57 -10.50
C ALA A 362 -17.04 12.63 -9.18
N ILE A 363 -17.33 13.83 -8.66
CA ILE A 363 -18.16 14.02 -7.46
C ILE A 363 -19.54 13.38 -7.62
N THR A 364 -20.13 13.52 -8.81
CA THR A 364 -21.44 12.95 -9.12
C THR A 364 -21.41 11.42 -9.07
N SER A 365 -20.38 10.81 -9.67
CA SER A 365 -20.14 9.36 -9.62
C SER A 365 -19.87 8.87 -8.20
N ILE A 366 -19.03 9.56 -7.42
CA ILE A 366 -18.74 9.24 -6.03
C ILE A 366 -20.01 9.26 -5.19
N ARG A 367 -20.82 10.34 -5.28
CA ARG A 367 -22.08 10.45 -4.54
C ARG A 367 -23.03 9.31 -4.89
N TYR A 368 -23.13 8.96 -6.17
CA TYR A 368 -23.96 7.85 -6.61
C TYR A 368 -23.44 6.49 -6.12
N ILE A 369 -22.13 6.25 -6.09
CA ILE A 369 -21.55 5.02 -5.50
C ILE A 369 -21.84 4.95 -4.00
N ARG A 370 -21.86 6.08 -3.28
CA ARG A 370 -22.20 6.14 -1.85
C ARG A 370 -23.68 5.84 -1.56
N GLU A 371 -24.57 5.83 -2.55
CA GLU A 371 -25.98 5.51 -2.34
C GLU A 371 -26.17 4.03 -2.00
N VAL A 372 -26.88 3.74 -0.90
CA VAL A 372 -27.11 2.36 -0.42
C VAL A 372 -27.70 1.45 -1.49
N GLN A 373 -28.62 1.95 -2.32
CA GLN A 373 -29.23 1.15 -3.37
C GLN A 373 -28.24 0.81 -4.50
N SER A 374 -27.38 1.77 -4.86
CA SER A 374 -26.30 1.59 -5.82
C SER A 374 -25.32 0.52 -5.36
N LEU A 375 -24.88 0.59 -4.09
CA LEU A 375 -24.02 -0.42 -3.46
C LEU A 375 -24.68 -1.82 -3.46
N LYS A 376 -25.94 -1.92 -3.04
CA LYS A 376 -26.69 -3.18 -3.02
C LYS A 376 -26.78 -3.81 -4.41
N ASN A 377 -27.08 -3.01 -5.43
CA ASN A 377 -27.15 -3.49 -6.82
C ASN A 377 -25.78 -4.04 -7.25
N ARG A 378 -24.68 -3.33 -6.94
CA ARG A 378 -23.33 -3.77 -7.31
C ARG A 378 -22.91 -5.07 -6.61
N LEU A 379 -23.20 -5.19 -5.31
CA LEU A 379 -22.97 -6.41 -4.53
C LEU A 379 -23.78 -7.63 -5.02
N PHE A 380 -24.99 -7.40 -5.51
CA PHE A 380 -25.78 -8.48 -6.11
C PHE A 380 -25.14 -8.99 -7.41
N MET A 381 -24.69 -8.07 -8.28
CA MET A 381 -24.06 -8.43 -9.55
C MET A 381 -22.70 -9.12 -9.37
N LEU A 382 -21.98 -8.75 -8.31
CA LEU A 382 -20.72 -9.39 -7.92
C LEU A 382 -20.88 -10.90 -7.71
N ASN A 383 -21.98 -11.35 -7.10
CA ASN A 383 -22.21 -12.78 -6.79
C ASN A 383 -22.10 -13.68 -8.02
N ALA A 384 -22.64 -13.22 -9.15
CA ALA A 384 -22.68 -13.99 -10.39
C ALA A 384 -21.29 -14.11 -11.07
N LYS A 385 -20.28 -13.38 -10.57
CA LYS A 385 -18.94 -13.27 -11.14
C LYS A 385 -17.85 -13.84 -10.21
N ILE A 386 -18.17 -14.19 -8.98
CA ILE A 386 -17.22 -14.82 -8.05
C ILE A 386 -16.86 -16.22 -8.56
N ASP A 387 -15.57 -16.49 -8.67
CA ASP A 387 -15.05 -17.81 -9.01
C ASP A 387 -14.77 -18.64 -7.74
N GLU A 388 -15.07 -19.94 -7.78
CA GLU A 388 -14.89 -20.85 -6.65
C GLU A 388 -13.42 -21.14 -6.34
N SER A 389 -12.51 -20.84 -7.27
CA SER A 389 -11.05 -20.98 -7.11
C SER A 389 -10.39 -19.79 -6.39
N TRP A 390 -11.12 -18.70 -6.16
CA TRP A 390 -10.55 -17.51 -5.52
C TRP A 390 -10.24 -17.75 -4.04
N PRO A 391 -9.16 -17.14 -3.51
CA PRO A 391 -8.85 -17.21 -2.08
C PRO A 391 -9.94 -16.49 -1.27
N HIS A 392 -10.11 -16.83 0.01
CA HIS A 392 -11.10 -16.20 0.90
C HIS A 392 -12.52 -16.22 0.36
N LYS A 393 -12.86 -17.28 -0.36
CA LYS A 393 -14.18 -17.46 -0.98
C LYS A 393 -15.35 -17.22 -0.03
N ASP A 394 -15.22 -17.59 1.24
CA ASP A 394 -16.26 -17.35 2.23
C ASP A 394 -16.45 -15.84 2.52
N LYS A 395 -15.37 -15.06 2.56
CA LYS A 395 -15.44 -13.58 2.65
C LYS A 395 -16.00 -12.96 1.36
N LEU A 396 -15.62 -13.49 0.20
CA LEU A 396 -16.18 -13.03 -1.09
C LEU A 396 -17.68 -13.34 -1.20
N ARG A 397 -18.12 -14.52 -0.76
CA ARG A 397 -19.55 -14.89 -0.69
C ARG A 397 -20.31 -14.00 0.28
N ARG A 398 -19.69 -13.59 1.39
CA ARG A 398 -20.24 -12.62 2.35
C ARG A 398 -20.68 -11.31 1.69
N LEU A 399 -19.95 -10.83 0.67
CA LEU A 399 -20.30 -9.61 -0.10
C LEU A 399 -21.73 -9.65 -0.65
N SER A 400 -22.17 -10.85 -1.06
CA SER A 400 -23.45 -11.06 -1.71
C SER A 400 -24.51 -11.68 -0.80
N ASP A 401 -24.20 -11.93 0.47
CA ASP A 401 -25.14 -12.53 1.42
C ASP A 401 -26.24 -11.54 1.81
N SER A 402 -27.42 -11.72 1.24
CA SER A 402 -28.58 -10.86 1.50
C SER A 402 -29.07 -10.87 2.95
N SER A 403 -28.69 -11.87 3.75
CA SER A 403 -29.09 -12.01 5.15
C SER A 403 -28.31 -11.09 6.11
N LEU A 404 -27.11 -10.68 5.73
CA LEU A 404 -26.26 -9.77 6.50
C LEU A 404 -26.62 -8.30 6.26
N LYS A 405 -26.39 -7.44 7.25
CA LYS A 405 -26.44 -5.99 7.03
C LYS A 405 -25.33 -5.58 6.07
N LEU A 406 -25.52 -4.48 5.33
CA LEU A 406 -24.56 -4.04 4.31
C LEU A 406 -23.14 -3.84 4.89
N GLU A 407 -23.05 -3.25 6.08
CA GLU A 407 -21.81 -3.01 6.84
C GLU A 407 -21.12 -4.28 7.34
N GLU A 408 -21.81 -5.42 7.39
CA GLU A 408 -21.24 -6.72 7.81
C GLU A 408 -20.68 -7.50 6.62
N ARG A 409 -20.87 -7.02 5.38
CA ARG A 409 -20.54 -7.76 4.16
C ARG A 409 -19.10 -7.56 3.69
N PHE A 410 -18.53 -6.40 3.93
CA PHE A 410 -17.17 -6.00 3.56
C PHE A 410 -16.51 -5.29 4.74
N ASP A 411 -15.18 -5.27 4.76
CA ASP A 411 -14.45 -4.59 5.85
C ASP A 411 -14.20 -3.11 5.49
N LYS A 412 -14.02 -2.80 4.21
CA LYS A 412 -13.84 -1.44 3.69
C LYS A 412 -14.29 -1.32 2.23
N ILE A 413 -14.86 -0.17 1.87
CA ILE A 413 -15.07 0.23 0.47
C ILE A 413 -14.00 1.24 0.08
N ILE A 414 -13.31 0.98 -1.02
CA ILE A 414 -12.45 1.96 -1.67
C ILE A 414 -13.14 2.45 -2.93
N ILE A 415 -13.20 3.76 -3.15
CA ILE A 415 -13.64 4.34 -4.42
C ILE A 415 -12.39 4.86 -5.13
N PRO A 416 -11.79 4.08 -6.04
CA PRO A 416 -10.72 4.59 -6.88
C PRO A 416 -11.32 5.45 -8.01
N VAL A 417 -10.79 6.66 -8.18
CA VAL A 417 -11.29 7.64 -9.14
C VAL A 417 -10.20 8.06 -10.11
N PHE A 418 -10.44 7.91 -11.40
CA PHE A 418 -9.50 8.37 -12.43
C PHE A 418 -10.01 9.66 -13.07
N ILE A 419 -9.25 10.74 -12.95
CA ILE A 419 -9.61 12.06 -13.50
C ILE A 419 -8.66 12.37 -14.65
N MET A 420 -9.22 12.48 -15.86
CA MET A 420 -8.50 12.79 -17.08
C MET A 420 -9.04 14.08 -17.69
N HIS A 421 -8.17 15.05 -17.94
CA HIS A 421 -8.57 16.29 -18.61
C HIS A 421 -7.45 16.92 -19.43
N ASN A 422 -7.81 17.72 -20.44
CA ASN A 422 -6.84 18.52 -21.19
C ASN A 422 -6.16 19.52 -20.26
N SER A 423 -4.85 19.66 -20.38
CA SER A 423 -4.06 20.54 -19.52
C SER A 423 -2.88 21.15 -20.27
N GLU A 424 -2.75 22.46 -20.12
CA GLU A 424 -1.58 23.23 -20.56
C GLU A 424 -0.29 22.74 -19.88
N LEU A 425 -0.38 22.10 -18.70
CA LEU A 425 0.76 21.48 -18.03
C LEU A 425 1.50 20.46 -18.93
N VAL A 426 0.75 19.73 -19.75
CA VAL A 426 1.29 18.73 -20.67
C VAL A 426 1.53 19.34 -22.05
N ALA A 427 0.64 20.21 -22.53
CA ALA A 427 0.77 20.85 -23.83
C ALA A 427 1.98 21.79 -23.91
N ASP A 428 2.26 22.55 -22.85
CA ASP A 428 3.35 23.51 -22.73
C ASP A 428 4.47 22.99 -21.83
N TYR A 429 4.84 21.71 -22.01
CA TYR A 429 5.79 21.03 -21.14
C TYR A 429 7.13 21.77 -20.97
N ASP A 430 7.42 22.13 -19.72
CA ASP A 430 8.70 22.66 -19.26
C ASP A 430 9.29 21.71 -18.21
N LYS A 431 10.38 21.01 -18.58
CA LYS A 431 11.05 20.03 -17.71
C LYS A 431 11.41 20.58 -16.34
N GLU A 432 11.83 21.85 -16.24
CA GLU A 432 12.30 22.43 -14.97
C GLU A 432 11.14 22.78 -14.03
N LYS A 433 9.96 23.08 -14.58
CA LYS A 433 8.79 23.51 -13.80
C LYS A 433 7.73 22.43 -13.62
N PHE A 434 7.76 21.40 -14.46
CA PHE A 434 6.71 20.39 -14.57
C PHE A 434 6.30 19.82 -13.21
N LEU A 435 7.25 19.33 -12.40
CA LEU A 435 6.91 18.67 -11.15
C LEU A 435 6.25 19.62 -10.13
N ASN A 436 6.71 20.87 -10.06
CA ASN A 436 6.15 21.87 -9.15
C ASN A 436 4.73 22.26 -9.56
N LEU A 437 4.53 22.57 -10.84
CA LEU A 437 3.21 22.92 -11.39
C LEU A 437 2.24 21.75 -11.31
N PHE A 438 2.71 20.52 -11.55
CA PHE A 438 1.90 19.33 -11.44
C PHE A 438 1.42 19.13 -9.99
N ASN A 439 2.29 19.38 -9.00
CA ASN A 439 1.89 19.33 -7.60
C ASN A 439 0.84 20.42 -7.27
N GLU A 440 0.99 21.64 -7.78
CA GLU A 440 -0.02 22.69 -7.63
C GLU A 440 -1.39 22.27 -8.21
N HIS A 441 -1.40 21.65 -9.39
CA HIS A 441 -2.63 21.13 -10.01
C HIS A 441 -3.27 20.02 -9.17
N VAL A 442 -2.46 19.11 -8.61
CA VAL A 442 -2.94 18.07 -7.67
C VAL A 442 -3.56 18.69 -6.42
N GLN A 443 -2.96 19.76 -5.87
CA GLN A 443 -3.54 20.46 -4.71
C GLN A 443 -4.85 21.14 -5.05
N THR A 444 -4.96 21.76 -6.23
CA THR A 444 -6.22 22.34 -6.74
C THR A 444 -7.30 21.27 -6.88
N CYS A 445 -6.96 20.13 -7.49
CA CYS A 445 -7.87 18.98 -7.61
C CYS A 445 -8.38 18.52 -6.24
N ARG A 446 -7.47 18.36 -5.26
CA ARG A 446 -7.83 18.01 -3.88
C ARG A 446 -8.77 19.01 -3.25
N GLY A 447 -8.48 20.30 -3.36
CA GLY A 447 -9.31 21.37 -2.81
C GLY A 447 -10.74 21.33 -3.35
N LEU A 448 -10.89 21.16 -4.67
CA LEU A 448 -12.20 21.07 -5.33
C LEU A 448 -12.97 19.80 -4.91
N LEU A 449 -12.31 18.64 -4.83
CA LEU A 449 -12.92 17.40 -4.35
C LEU A 449 -13.38 17.51 -2.89
N LYS A 450 -12.54 18.04 -1.99
CA LYS A 450 -12.90 18.30 -0.59
C LYS A 450 -14.15 19.17 -0.50
N ASN A 451 -14.17 20.28 -1.22
CA ASN A 451 -15.30 21.21 -1.23
C ASN A 451 -16.58 20.57 -1.78
N GLY A 452 -16.46 19.77 -2.83
CA GLY A 452 -17.60 19.11 -3.48
C GLY A 452 -18.19 17.95 -2.68
N LEU A 453 -17.39 17.27 -1.86
CA LEU A 453 -17.83 16.10 -1.10
C LEU A 453 -18.33 16.41 0.32
N ASN A 454 -18.37 17.69 0.72
CA ASN A 454 -18.79 18.18 2.04
C ASN A 454 -19.93 17.36 2.70
N LYS A 455 -19.69 16.96 3.96
CA LYS A 455 -20.44 16.10 4.92
C LYS A 455 -19.81 14.73 5.15
N ASP A 456 -19.89 14.32 6.42
CA ASP A 456 -19.06 13.32 7.13
C ASP A 456 -18.54 12.15 6.26
N PRO A 457 -17.28 11.75 6.45
CA PRO A 457 -16.79 10.50 5.90
C PRO A 457 -17.76 9.41 6.37
N ILE A 458 -18.33 8.66 5.42
CA ILE A 458 -18.87 7.35 5.79
C ILE A 458 -17.61 6.58 6.21
N GLU A 459 -17.54 6.17 7.46
CA GLU A 459 -16.35 5.59 8.12
C GLU A 459 -15.70 4.46 7.29
N PHE A 460 -16.51 3.76 6.49
CA PHE A 460 -16.10 2.63 5.66
C PHE A 460 -15.71 2.98 4.21
N ILE A 461 -15.75 4.26 3.79
CA ILE A 461 -15.50 4.67 2.40
C ILE A 461 -14.25 5.54 2.33
N ASP A 462 -13.25 5.05 1.61
CA ASP A 462 -12.00 5.76 1.36
C ASP A 462 -11.85 6.07 -0.13
N LEU A 463 -11.30 7.24 -0.44
CA LEU A 463 -11.22 7.79 -1.79
C LEU A 463 -9.76 7.82 -2.23
N ARG A 464 -9.44 7.09 -3.30
CA ARG A 464 -8.11 7.06 -3.94
C ARG A 464 -8.22 7.69 -5.32
N VAL A 465 -7.50 8.76 -5.59
CA VAL A 465 -7.61 9.50 -6.84
C VAL A 465 -6.35 9.33 -7.67
N PHE A 466 -6.53 9.00 -8.94
CA PHE A 466 -5.51 9.02 -9.98
C PHE A 466 -5.78 10.24 -10.86
N TYR A 467 -4.87 11.22 -10.79
CA TYR A 467 -5.00 12.48 -11.52
C TYR A 467 -4.07 12.46 -12.73
N PHE A 468 -4.65 12.43 -13.93
CA PHE A 468 -3.95 12.26 -15.20
C PHE A 468 -4.25 13.44 -16.15
N PRO A 469 -3.50 14.55 -16.05
CA PRO A 469 -3.58 15.61 -17.05
C PRO A 469 -3.02 15.10 -18.38
N VAL A 470 -3.64 15.51 -19.49
CA VAL A 470 -3.22 15.11 -20.84
C VAL A 470 -3.12 16.34 -21.75
N SER A 471 -2.37 16.26 -22.85
CA SER A 471 -2.27 17.38 -23.79
C SER A 471 -3.60 17.62 -24.50
N ASP A 472 -4.16 16.56 -25.09
CA ASP A 472 -5.48 16.54 -25.72
C ASP A 472 -6.06 15.12 -25.66
N ILE A 473 -7.20 14.98 -24.99
CA ILE A 473 -7.92 13.71 -24.81
C ILE A 473 -8.30 13.08 -26.14
N LYS A 474 -8.73 13.86 -27.13
CA LYS A 474 -9.18 13.31 -28.42
C LYS A 474 -7.99 12.74 -29.16
N VAL A 475 -6.87 13.46 -29.20
CA VAL A 475 -5.63 12.97 -29.82
C VAL A 475 -5.18 11.66 -29.16
N LEU A 476 -5.21 11.59 -27.82
CA LEU A 476 -4.86 10.37 -27.09
C LEU A 476 -5.81 9.20 -27.41
N ASN A 477 -7.12 9.45 -27.42
CA ASN A 477 -8.11 8.43 -27.72
C ASN A 477 -8.02 7.96 -29.18
N ASP A 478 -7.86 8.87 -30.13
CA ASP A 478 -7.76 8.55 -31.55
C ASP A 478 -6.51 7.73 -31.83
N ALA A 479 -5.37 8.06 -31.20
CA ALA A 479 -4.15 7.27 -31.28
C ALA A 479 -4.34 5.85 -30.72
N LEU A 480 -5.06 5.70 -29.60
CA LEU A 480 -5.39 4.37 -29.07
C LEU A 480 -6.29 3.61 -30.06
N LEU A 481 -7.31 4.26 -30.62
CA LEU A 481 -8.18 3.60 -31.59
C LEU A 481 -7.43 3.17 -32.86
N GLU A 482 -6.45 3.95 -33.32
CA GLU A 482 -5.56 3.57 -34.42
C GLU A 482 -4.69 2.36 -34.07
N GLU A 483 -4.12 2.31 -32.86
CA GLU A 483 -3.34 1.15 -32.41
C GLU A 483 -4.20 -0.12 -32.33
N LEU A 484 -5.47 0.02 -31.92
CA LEU A 484 -6.36 -1.13 -31.77
C LEU A 484 -6.93 -1.64 -33.10
N TYR A 485 -7.16 -0.80 -34.11
CA TYR A 485 -7.98 -1.13 -35.29
C TYR A 485 -7.28 -0.96 -36.62
#